data_AF-A0A2V5RLL4-F1
#
_entry.id   AF-A0A2V5RLL4-F1
#
_cell.length_a   1.000
_cell.length_b   1.000
_cell.length_c   1.000
_cell.angle_alpha   90.00
_cell.angle_beta   90.00
_cell.angle_gamma   90.00
#
_symmetry.space_group_name_H-M   'P 1'
#
loop_
_entity.id
_entity.type
_entity.pdbx_description
1 polymer ?
#
loop_
_entity_poly.entity_id
_entity_poly.type
_entity_poly.pdbx_seq_one_letter_code
_entity_poly.pdbx_strand_id
1 'polypeptide(L)' 'TVDTASGSVTSAVMDQSTGNGILDKVTTDTFRKWRFKPGTVSQIRVPISYQ' A
#
# COMPACT_ATOMS: atom_id res chain seq x y z
N THR A 1 2.95 2.73 -5.25
CA THR A 1 3.62 2.35 -6.51
C THR A 1 4.04 0.92 -6.45
N VAL A 2 3.75 0.18 -7.51
CA VAL A 2 4.09 -1.24 -7.65
C VAL A 2 5.07 -1.35 -8.82
N ASP A 3 6.15 -2.09 -8.60
CA ASP A 3 7.02 -2.51 -9.68
C ASP A 3 6.28 -3.51 -10.58
N THR A 4 5.97 -3.12 -11.81
CA THR A 4 5.14 -3.93 -12.72
C THR A 4 5.84 -5.22 -13.13
N ALA A 5 7.18 -5.26 -13.17
CA ALA A 5 7.93 -6.45 -13.58
C ALA A 5 7.89 -7.57 -12.53
N SER A 6 8.01 -7.22 -11.25
CA SER A 6 8.05 -8.18 -10.14
C SER A 6 6.73 -8.29 -9.37
N GLY A 7 5.86 -7.29 -9.48
CA GLY A 7 4.66 -7.11 -8.67
C GLY A 7 4.93 -6.58 -7.26
N SER A 8 6.16 -6.22 -6.92
CA SER A 8 6.52 -5.79 -5.56
C SER A 8 6.09 -4.35 -5.31
N VAL A 9 5.53 -4.07 -4.13
CA VAL A 9 5.20 -2.68 -3.75
C VAL A 9 6.47 -1.93 -3.36
N THR A 10 6.84 -0.93 -4.14
CA THR A 10 8.03 -0.09 -3.90
C THR A 10 7.72 1.13 -3.05
N SER A 11 6.47 1.61 -3.10
CA SER A 11 6.03 2.76 -2.31
C SER A 11 4.57 2.61 -1.90
N ALA A 12 4.27 2.95 -0.65
CA ALA A 12 2.91 3.04 -0.12
C ALA A 12 2.80 4.34 0.68
N VAL A 13 1.71 5.06 0.47
CA VAL A 13 1.42 6.34 1.12
C VAL A 13 -0.03 6.34 1.60
N MET A 14 -0.28 7.03 2.71
CA MET A 14 -1.64 7.31 3.16
C MET A 14 -2.15 8.52 2.40
N ASP A 15 -3.17 8.33 1.56
CA ASP A 15 -3.82 9.44 0.87
C ASP A 15 -4.67 10.27 1.84
N GLN A 16 -5.34 9.60 2.77
CA GLN A 16 -6.04 10.21 3.89
C GLN A 16 -5.56 9.52 5.17
N SER A 17 -5.11 10.31 6.14
CA SER A 17 -4.71 9.81 7.46
C SER A 17 -5.92 9.24 8.20
N THR A 18 -5.69 8.20 8.97
CA THR A 18 -6.69 7.60 9.88
C THR A 18 -6.92 8.45 11.13
N GLY A 19 -6.17 9.56 11.30
CA GLY A 19 -6.14 10.36 12.52
C GLY A 19 -5.20 9.79 13.58
N ASN A 20 -4.59 8.62 13.33
CA ASN A 20 -3.61 8.00 14.23
C ASN A 20 -2.34 7.63 13.46
N GLY A 21 -1.24 8.31 13.79
CA GLY A 21 0.06 8.10 13.13
C GLY A 21 0.62 6.68 13.25
N ILE A 22 0.26 5.93 14.31
CA ILE A 22 0.68 4.53 14.46
C ILE A 22 -0.04 3.67 13.43
N LEU A 23 -1.36 3.85 13.29
CA LEU A 23 -2.17 3.10 12.32
C LEU A 23 -1.73 3.43 10.88
N ASP A 24 -1.46 4.69 10.59
CA ASP A 24 -0.95 5.11 9.27
C ASP A 24 0.40 4.44 8.95
N LYS A 25 1.32 4.40 9.92
CA LYS A 25 2.61 3.74 9.76
C LYS A 25 2.46 2.23 9.57
N VAL A 26 1.65 1.57 10.40
CA VAL A 26 1.39 0.13 10.29
C VAL A 26 0.75 -0.20 8.94
N THR A 27 -0.17 0.62 8.46
CA THR A 27 -0.79 0.46 7.14
C THR A 27 0.27 0.49 6.04
N THR A 28 1.06 1.57 5.99
CA THR A 28 2.04 1.78 4.92
C THR A 28 3.12 0.71 4.93
N ASP A 29 3.59 0.29 6.10
CA ASP A 29 4.55 -0.80 6.26
C ASP A 29 3.95 -2.16 5.85
N THR A 30 2.65 -2.37 6.09
CA THR A 30 1.94 -3.58 5.65
C THR A 30 1.79 -3.61 4.13
N PHE A 31 1.36 -2.50 3.52
CA PHE A 31 1.20 -2.41 2.07
C PHE A 31 2.52 -2.55 1.31
N ARG A 32 3.64 -2.10 1.87
CA ARG A 32 4.98 -2.35 1.28
C ARG A 32 5.35 -3.83 1.20
N LYS A 33 4.78 -4.68 2.04
CA LYS A 33 5.02 -6.13 2.01
C LYS A 33 4.13 -6.85 1.00
N TRP A 34 3.13 -6.19 0.42
CA TRP A 34 2.25 -6.82 -0.54
C TRP A 34 2.97 -7.09 -1.86
N ARG A 35 2.52 -8.14 -2.54
CA ARG A 35 2.99 -8.50 -3.87
C ARG A 35 1.81 -8.75 -4.78
N PHE A 36 1.74 -7.96 -5.83
CA PHE A 36 0.75 -8.08 -6.89
C PHE A 36 1.19 -9.08 -7.94
N LYS A 37 0.25 -9.48 -8.80
CA LYS A 37 0.60 -10.25 -9.99
C LYS A 37 1.45 -9.39 -10.93
N PRO A 38 2.64 -9.87 -11.35
CA PRO A 38 3.46 -9.19 -12.35
C PRO A 38 2.66 -8.82 -13.60
N GLY A 39 2.96 -7.67 -14.18
CA GLY A 39 2.35 -7.15 -15.40
C GLY A 39 0.91 -6.66 -15.26
N THR A 40 0.36 -6.59 -14.04
CA THR A 40 -1.08 -6.32 -13.87
C THR A 40 -1.38 -4.89 -13.41
N VAL A 41 -0.66 -4.36 -12.42
CA VAL A 41 -0.96 -3.05 -11.81
C VAL A 41 0.31 -2.24 -11.56
N SER A 42 0.22 -0.92 -11.72
CA SER A 42 1.30 0.04 -11.44
C SER A 42 1.00 0.92 -10.23
N GLN A 43 -0.28 1.25 -10.03
CA GLN A 43 -0.77 2.04 -8.91
C GLN A 43 -2.20 1.63 -8.57
N ILE A 44 -2.51 1.58 -7.28
CA ILE A 44 -3.85 1.27 -6.78
C ILE A 44 -4.17 2.16 -5.58
N ARG A 45 -5.46 2.32 -5.29
CA ARG A 45 -5.99 2.96 -4.08
C ARG A 45 -6.80 1.92 -3.32
N VAL A 46 -6.46 1.71 -2.04
CA VAL A 46 -7.11 0.70 -1.19
C VAL A 46 -7.84 1.43 -0.05
N PRO A 47 -9.17 1.29 0.06
CA PRO A 47 -9.89 1.78 1.23
C PRO A 47 -9.57 0.90 2.44
N ILE A 48 -9.32 1.52 3.59
CA ILE A 48 -9.03 0.83 4.86
C ILE A 48 -9.94 1.34 5.97
N SER A 49 -10.31 0.45 6.87
CA SER A 49 -11.09 0.75 8.08
C SER A 49 -10.56 -0.07 9.24
N TYR A 50 -10.44 0.57 10.41
CA TYR A 50 -10.08 -0.07 11.67
C TYR A 50 -11.35 -0.36 12.48
N GLN A 51 -11.35 -1.47 13.23
CA GLN A 51 -12.40 -1.85 14.18
C GLN A 51 -11.88 -1.68 15.61
#